data_AF-A0A948XDN3-F1
#
_entry.id   AF-A0A948XDN3-F1
#
_cell.length_a   1.000
_cell.length_b   1.000
_cell.length_c   1.000
_cell.angle_alpha   90.00
_cell.angle_beta   90.00
_cell.angle_gamma   90.00
#
_symmetry.space_group_name_H-M   'P 1'
#
loop_
_entity.id
_entity.type
_entity.pdbx_description
1 polymer ?
#
loop_
_entity_poly.entity_id
_entity_poly.type
_entity_poly.pdbx_seq_one_letter_code
_entity_poly.pdbx_strand_id
1 'polypeptide(L)'
;MSDRFKSIRLLLALALSASAFAASAALGQPPGVAGANAAASAPSAVKMQALTATAANSAYTVHETTLESGTIVREYATPAGVVFAVSWQGPVLPDLSALLGPYFKTFKLEAERIRLSGRRGGSLSIAHTDLVIHSGGRMRDFSGHAYAPALVPAGVKINDVLR
;
A
#
# COMPACT_ATOMS: atom_id res chain seq x y z
N MET A 1 59.35 22.01 -29.91
CA MET A 1 59.94 21.19 -28.85
C MET A 1 58.88 20.99 -27.77
N SER A 2 58.40 19.75 -27.58
CA SER A 2 57.93 19.11 -26.33
C SER A 2 57.03 19.89 -25.34
N ASP A 3 55.98 19.37 -24.71
CA ASP A 3 55.42 18.03 -24.65
C ASP A 3 54.03 18.11 -23.99
N ARG A 4 53.10 17.32 -24.53
CA ARG A 4 52.06 16.49 -23.90
C ARG A 4 51.69 16.75 -22.43
N PHE A 5 50.40 16.98 -22.13
CA PHE A 5 49.73 16.38 -20.96
C PHE A 5 48.20 16.25 -21.13
N LYS A 6 47.78 15.02 -21.45
CA LYS A 6 46.58 14.28 -21.02
C LYS A 6 45.35 15.10 -20.57
N SER A 7 44.34 15.19 -21.45
CA SER A 7 42.96 15.50 -21.04
C SER A 7 42.34 14.30 -20.33
N ILE A 8 42.28 14.37 -19.00
CA ILE A 8 41.54 13.44 -18.14
C ILE A 8 40.05 13.62 -18.46
N ARG A 9 39.42 12.60 -19.05
CA ARG A 9 37.96 12.55 -19.21
C ARG A 9 37.35 12.22 -17.85
N LEU A 10 36.83 13.24 -17.18
CA LEU A 10 36.04 13.13 -15.96
C LEU A 10 34.75 12.35 -16.30
N LEU A 11 34.70 11.07 -15.96
CA LEU A 11 33.47 10.28 -16.01
C LEU A 11 32.58 10.74 -14.85
N LEU A 12 31.56 11.55 -15.18
CA LEU A 12 30.50 11.93 -14.27
C LEU A 12 29.63 10.70 -14.02
N ALA A 13 29.88 9.98 -12.91
CA ALA A 13 29.00 8.93 -12.44
C ALA A 13 27.71 9.58 -11.92
N LEU A 14 26.67 9.54 -12.75
CA LEU A 14 25.32 9.98 -12.39
C LEU A 14 24.74 8.95 -11.40
N ALA A 15 24.89 9.23 -10.11
CA ALA A 15 24.21 8.48 -9.06
C ALA A 15 22.69 8.76 -9.17
N LEU A 16 21.94 7.84 -9.77
CA LEU A 16 20.49 7.81 -9.66
C LEU A 16 20.14 7.39 -8.23
N SER A 17 19.81 8.37 -7.39
CA SER A 17 19.25 8.13 -6.06
C SER A 17 17.84 7.57 -6.19
N ALA A 18 17.71 6.24 -6.25
CA ALA A 18 16.42 5.57 -6.11
C ALA A 18 16.03 5.60 -4.63
N SER A 19 15.10 6.49 -4.27
CA SER A 19 14.47 6.52 -2.96
C SER A 19 13.66 5.25 -2.75
N ALA A 20 14.17 4.33 -1.94
CA ALA A 20 13.40 3.18 -1.45
C ALA A 20 12.34 3.69 -0.45
N PHE A 21 11.15 4.01 -0.95
CA PHE A 21 9.97 4.14 -0.11
C PHE A 21 9.69 2.78 0.54
N ALA A 22 9.28 2.78 1.82
CA ALA A 22 8.68 1.62 2.45
C ALA A 22 7.47 1.20 1.61
N ALA A 23 7.66 0.19 0.75
CA ALA A 23 6.71 -0.14 -0.29
C ALA A 23 5.58 -0.97 0.31
N SER A 24 4.53 -0.29 0.78
CA SER A 24 3.20 -0.89 0.81
C SER A 24 2.76 -1.14 -0.63
N ALA A 25 2.26 -2.33 -0.92
CA ALA A 25 1.69 -2.63 -2.22
C ALA A 25 0.36 -1.93 -2.41
N ALA A 26 0.19 -1.41 -3.62
CA ALA A 26 -1.09 -0.90 -4.06
C ALA A 26 -2.11 -2.03 -4.24
N LEU A 27 -3.37 -1.73 -3.99
CA LEU A 27 -4.50 -2.58 -4.33
C LEU A 27 -4.43 -3.00 -5.81
N GLY A 28 -4.51 -4.30 -6.07
CA GLY A 28 -4.36 -4.90 -7.40
C GLY A 28 -2.91 -5.12 -7.84
N GLN A 29 -1.90 -4.89 -7.00
CA GLN A 29 -0.49 -5.16 -7.27
C GLN A 29 0.06 -6.29 -6.39
N PRO A 30 1.26 -6.82 -6.67
CA PRO A 30 1.94 -7.75 -5.77
C PRO A 30 2.19 -7.15 -4.40
N PRO A 31 2.08 -7.95 -3.31
CA PRO A 31 2.26 -7.45 -1.95
C PRO A 31 3.64 -6.84 -1.77
N GLY A 32 3.77 -5.95 -0.79
CA GLY A 32 5.00 -5.25 -0.48
C GLY A 32 6.04 -6.22 0.07
N VAL A 33 6.72 -6.96 -0.81
CA VAL A 33 7.81 -7.85 -0.46
C VAL A 33 9.13 -7.15 -0.78
N ALA A 34 9.93 -6.85 0.24
CA ALA A 34 11.35 -6.61 0.05
C ALA A 34 12.02 -7.94 -0.35
N GLY A 35 11.86 -8.34 -1.61
CA GLY A 35 12.37 -9.59 -2.17
C GLY A 35 13.58 -9.36 -3.08
N ALA A 36 14.78 -9.56 -2.52
CA ALA A 36 15.98 -10.06 -3.20
C ALA A 36 16.27 -9.54 -4.63
N ASN A 37 16.82 -8.34 -4.75
CA ASN A 37 18.06 -8.12 -5.51
C ASN A 37 18.61 -6.69 -5.30
N ALA A 38 19.94 -6.63 -5.20
CA ALA A 38 20.81 -5.46 -5.13
C ALA A 38 21.01 -4.79 -3.76
N ALA A 39 22.29 -4.65 -3.43
CA ALA A 39 22.86 -4.19 -2.19
C ALA A 39 22.58 -2.72 -1.86
N ALA A 40 22.80 -2.41 -0.57
CA ALA A 40 23.01 -1.09 0.02
C ALA A 40 21.77 -0.18 0.22
N SER A 41 21.28 -0.15 1.46
CA SER A 41 21.44 0.98 2.40
C SER A 41 20.58 0.75 3.65
N ALA A 42 21.00 1.30 4.79
CA ALA A 42 20.51 1.02 6.15
C ALA A 42 18.98 0.84 6.30
N PRO A 43 18.52 -0.10 7.16
CA PRO A 43 17.10 -0.28 7.42
C PRO A 43 16.55 0.94 8.17
N SER A 44 15.69 1.72 7.51
CA SER A 44 14.61 2.38 8.24
C SER A 44 13.80 1.26 8.87
N ALA A 45 13.65 1.26 10.20
CA ALA A 45 13.11 0.14 10.97
C ALA A 45 11.60 -0.05 10.74
N VAL A 46 11.20 -0.42 9.53
CA VAL A 46 9.87 -0.92 9.20
C VAL A 46 9.81 -2.36 9.69
N LYS A 47 8.95 -2.61 10.68
CA LYS A 47 8.71 -3.96 11.17
C LYS A 47 7.65 -4.59 10.26
N MET A 48 8.10 -5.48 9.35
CA MET A 48 7.23 -6.26 8.47
C MET A 48 7.05 -7.67 9.03
N GLN A 49 5.81 -8.11 9.18
CA GLN A 49 5.45 -9.47 9.55
C GLN A 49 4.53 -10.04 8.48
N ALA A 50 4.97 -11.08 7.78
CA ALA A 50 4.05 -11.92 7.02
C ALA A 50 3.34 -12.84 8.04
N LEU A 51 2.04 -12.65 8.24
CA LEU A 51 1.22 -13.51 9.08
C LEU A 51 0.47 -14.47 8.16
N THR A 52 0.90 -15.72 8.11
CA THR A 52 0.16 -16.80 7.44
C THR A 52 -1.00 -17.25 8.34
N ALA A 53 -2.20 -16.71 8.10
CA ALA A 53 -3.40 -17.16 8.79
C ALA A 53 -3.70 -18.62 8.43
N THR A 54 -3.49 -19.52 9.38
CA THR A 54 -3.61 -20.98 9.21
C THR A 54 -5.03 -21.45 9.55
N ALA A 55 -6.03 -21.10 8.72
CA ALA A 55 -7.37 -21.71 8.74
C ALA A 55 -8.14 -21.30 7.45
N ALA A 56 -8.66 -22.27 6.66
CA ALA A 56 -9.22 -22.11 5.29
C ALA A 56 -8.16 -21.79 4.20
N ASN A 57 -7.15 -22.65 4.11
CA ASN A 57 -5.74 -22.29 4.20
C ASN A 57 -4.97 -22.08 2.87
N SER A 58 -5.62 -21.62 1.80
CA SER A 58 -4.91 -21.27 0.54
C SER A 58 -5.58 -20.17 -0.29
N ALA A 59 -6.62 -19.49 0.20
CA ALA A 59 -7.32 -18.50 -0.60
C ALA A 59 -6.59 -17.15 -0.65
N TYR A 60 -5.79 -16.81 0.37
CA TYR A 60 -4.97 -15.61 0.42
C TYR A 60 -3.87 -15.67 1.49
N THR A 61 -2.90 -14.77 1.40
CA THR A 61 -1.89 -14.45 2.42
C THR A 61 -2.11 -13.05 2.97
N VAL A 62 -1.61 -12.79 4.19
CA VAL A 62 -1.67 -11.46 4.81
C VAL A 62 -0.26 -10.94 5.07
N HIS A 63 0.02 -9.76 4.52
CA HIS A 63 1.27 -9.03 4.76
C HIS A 63 0.97 -7.84 5.66
N GLU A 64 1.57 -7.82 6.86
CA GLU A 64 1.43 -6.72 7.80
C GLU A 64 2.68 -5.85 7.82
N THR A 65 2.48 -4.53 7.70
CA THR A 65 3.51 -3.52 7.75
C THR A 65 3.14 -2.46 8.79
N THR A 66 4.02 -2.25 9.77
CA THR A 66 3.90 -1.09 10.67
C THR A 66 4.67 0.09 10.09
N LEU A 67 3.96 1.15 9.71
CA LEU A 67 4.55 2.40 9.22
C LEU A 67 5.26 3.15 10.36
N GLU A 68 6.17 4.06 10.02
CA GLU A 68 6.85 4.94 10.99
C GLU A 68 5.88 5.77 11.82
N SER A 69 4.71 6.09 11.27
CA SER A 69 3.63 6.77 11.99
C SER A 69 2.99 5.92 13.09
N GLY A 70 3.34 4.63 13.22
CA GLY A 70 2.66 3.67 14.09
C GLY A 70 1.37 3.11 13.49
N THR A 71 1.10 3.41 12.22
CA THR A 71 -0.07 2.87 11.51
C THR A 71 0.23 1.48 11.00
N ILE A 72 -0.60 0.53 11.37
CA ILE A 72 -0.53 -0.85 10.89
C ILE A 72 -1.33 -0.92 9.59
N VAL A 73 -0.70 -1.40 8.53
CA VAL A 73 -1.33 -1.71 7.24
C VAL A 73 -1.26 -3.21 7.03
N ARG A 74 -2.38 -3.82 6.65
CA ARG A 74 -2.47 -5.23 6.25
C ARG A 74 -2.90 -5.31 4.80
N GLU A 75 -2.16 -6.10 4.02
CA GLU A 75 -2.44 -6.38 2.61
C GLU A 75 -2.84 -7.84 2.50
N TYR A 76 -3.99 -8.09 1.87
CA TYR A 76 -4.54 -9.43 1.66
C TYR A 76 -4.33 -9.80 0.20
N ALA A 77 -3.45 -10.77 -0.07
CA ALA A 77 -3.02 -11.12 -1.41
C ALA A 77 -3.46 -12.53 -1.81
N THR A 78 -3.95 -12.71 -3.04
CA THR A 78 -4.27 -14.02 -3.59
C THR A 78 -2.99 -14.88 -3.73
N PRO A 79 -3.08 -16.21 -3.93
CA PRO A 79 -1.92 -17.06 -4.21
C PRO A 79 -1.15 -16.66 -5.47
N ALA A 80 -1.80 -15.96 -6.41
CA ALA A 80 -1.17 -15.38 -7.58
C ALA A 80 -0.36 -14.11 -7.26
N GLY A 81 -0.31 -13.70 -5.99
CA GLY A 81 0.37 -12.50 -5.53
C GLY A 81 -0.34 -11.24 -5.99
N VAL A 82 -1.68 -11.17 -5.90
CA VAL A 82 -2.44 -9.96 -6.20
C VAL A 82 -3.16 -9.49 -4.94
N VAL A 83 -2.86 -8.28 -4.46
CA VAL A 83 -3.55 -7.67 -3.32
C VAL A 83 -4.99 -7.36 -3.71
N PHE A 84 -5.97 -8.06 -3.13
CA PHE A 84 -7.39 -7.85 -3.41
C PHE A 84 -8.08 -6.99 -2.34
N ALA A 85 -7.48 -6.89 -1.15
CA ALA A 85 -7.96 -6.06 -0.06
C ALA A 85 -6.80 -5.50 0.76
N VAL A 86 -7.06 -4.39 1.43
CA VAL A 86 -6.15 -3.71 2.35
C VAL A 86 -6.92 -3.22 3.56
N SER A 87 -6.33 -3.25 4.75
CA SER A 87 -6.87 -2.63 5.96
C SER A 87 -5.81 -1.83 6.69
N TRP A 88 -6.21 -0.76 7.36
CA TRP A 88 -5.30 0.05 8.17
C TRP A 88 -5.92 0.40 9.52
N GLN A 89 -5.05 0.55 10.51
CA GLN A 89 -5.39 1.07 11.83
C GLN A 89 -4.20 1.80 12.43
N GLY A 90 -4.42 2.99 12.97
CA GLY A 90 -3.35 3.72 13.63
C GLY A 90 -3.63 5.19 13.89
N PRO A 91 -2.63 5.92 14.41
CA PRO A 91 -2.81 7.31 14.80
C PRO A 91 -2.86 8.28 13.62
N VAL A 92 -2.43 7.86 12.43
CA VAL A 92 -2.37 8.68 11.22
C VAL A 92 -2.96 7.89 10.06
N LEU A 93 -3.67 8.56 9.15
CA LEU A 93 -4.14 7.91 7.94
C LEU A 93 -2.94 7.55 7.05
N PRO A 94 -2.84 6.32 6.50
CA PRO A 94 -1.77 5.99 5.55
C PRO A 94 -1.94 6.82 4.26
N ASP A 95 -0.90 6.85 3.42
CA ASP A 95 -1.01 7.41 2.08
C ASP A 95 -1.95 6.56 1.22
N LEU A 96 -3.21 7.00 1.12
CA LEU A 96 -4.24 6.32 0.33
C LEU A 96 -3.94 6.33 -1.17
N SER A 97 -3.11 7.25 -1.66
CA SER A 97 -2.68 7.22 -3.06
C SER A 97 -1.79 6.02 -3.34
N ALA A 98 -0.83 5.78 -2.46
CA ALA A 98 0.04 4.60 -2.54
C ALA A 98 -0.74 3.30 -2.33
N LEU A 99 -1.62 3.27 -1.31
CA LEU A 99 -2.33 2.06 -0.93
C LEU A 99 -3.42 1.64 -1.94
N LEU A 100 -4.11 2.59 -2.58
CA LEU A 100 -5.16 2.29 -3.55
C LEU A 100 -4.66 2.22 -5.00
N GLY A 101 -3.50 2.79 -5.30
CA GLY A 101 -2.89 2.81 -6.63
C GLY A 101 -3.90 3.20 -7.74
N PRO A 102 -4.15 2.33 -8.75
CA PRO A 102 -5.08 2.64 -9.84
C PRO A 102 -6.50 3.05 -9.39
N TYR A 103 -6.97 2.51 -8.25
CA TYR A 103 -8.29 2.80 -7.71
C TYR A 103 -8.39 4.17 -7.03
N PHE A 104 -7.26 4.85 -6.79
CA PHE A 104 -7.24 6.15 -6.11
C PHE A 104 -8.00 7.23 -6.88
N LYS A 105 -8.01 7.16 -8.23
CA LYS A 105 -8.80 8.08 -9.05
C LYS A 105 -10.31 7.95 -8.76
N THR A 106 -10.82 6.73 -8.74
CA THR A 106 -12.23 6.44 -8.39
C THR A 106 -12.53 6.92 -6.99
N PHE A 107 -11.66 6.60 -6.02
CA PHE A 107 -11.79 7.09 -4.64
C PHE A 107 -11.94 8.61 -4.57
N LYS A 108 -11.08 9.38 -5.23
CA LYS A 108 -11.16 10.85 -5.21
C LYS A 108 -12.47 11.37 -5.77
N LEU A 109 -12.93 10.82 -6.89
CA LEU A 109 -14.19 11.24 -7.53
C LEU A 109 -15.39 10.99 -6.62
N GLU A 110 -15.46 9.80 -6.02
CA GLU A 110 -16.55 9.42 -5.11
C GLU A 110 -16.49 10.21 -3.79
N ALA A 111 -15.30 10.41 -3.23
CA ALA A 111 -15.11 11.20 -2.02
C ALA A 111 -15.55 12.66 -2.22
N GLU A 112 -15.21 13.27 -3.37
CA GLU A 112 -15.68 14.63 -3.70
C GLU A 112 -17.21 14.66 -3.88
N ARG A 113 -17.81 13.67 -4.55
CA ARG A 113 -19.29 13.59 -4.66
C ARG A 113 -19.96 13.54 -3.29
N ILE A 114 -19.43 12.74 -2.36
CA ILE A 114 -19.95 12.65 -0.98
C ILE A 114 -19.81 14.00 -0.27
N ARG A 115 -18.66 14.68 -0.40
CA ARG A 115 -18.45 16.02 0.18
C ARG A 115 -19.47 17.03 -0.34
N LEU A 116 -19.70 17.05 -1.65
CA LEU A 116 -20.67 17.94 -2.30
C LEU A 116 -22.12 17.65 -1.88
N SER A 117 -22.44 16.41 -1.48
CA SER A 117 -23.77 16.04 -0.96
C SER A 117 -24.07 16.58 0.45
N GLY A 118 -23.16 17.33 1.06
CA GLY A 118 -23.34 17.90 2.39
C GLY A 118 -23.05 16.92 3.55
N ARG A 119 -22.70 15.66 3.24
CA ARG A 119 -22.21 14.69 4.21
C ARG A 119 -20.80 15.08 4.66
N ARG A 120 -20.71 15.72 5.82
CA ARG A 120 -19.44 16.10 6.46
C ARG A 120 -19.27 15.35 7.78
N GLY A 121 -18.18 14.59 7.92
CA GLY A 121 -17.66 14.13 9.21
C GLY A 121 -17.50 12.61 9.38
N GLY A 122 -16.49 12.26 10.19
CA GLY A 122 -16.31 11.00 10.93
C GLY A 122 -15.94 9.75 10.15
N SER A 123 -16.73 9.40 9.13
CA SER A 123 -16.55 8.18 8.35
C SER A 123 -16.93 8.39 6.89
N LEU A 124 -16.09 7.89 6.01
CA LEU A 124 -16.26 7.79 4.58
C LEU A 124 -16.59 6.35 4.22
N SER A 125 -17.71 6.14 3.53
CA SER A 125 -18.07 4.86 2.95
C SER A 125 -18.41 5.07 1.48
N ILE A 126 -17.69 4.36 0.62
CA ILE A 126 -17.89 4.36 -0.82
C ILE A 126 -18.10 2.90 -1.22
N ALA A 127 -19.19 2.64 -1.94
CA ALA A 127 -19.43 1.38 -2.62
C ALA A 127 -19.59 1.68 -4.11
N HIS A 128 -18.52 1.46 -4.86
CA HIS A 128 -18.48 1.59 -6.31
C HIS A 128 -18.17 0.22 -6.93
N THR A 129 -18.49 0.04 -8.22
CA THR A 129 -18.42 -1.27 -8.90
C THR A 129 -17.03 -1.93 -8.82
N ASP A 130 -15.97 -1.14 -8.89
CA ASP A 130 -14.57 -1.60 -8.91
C ASP A 130 -13.87 -1.44 -7.55
N LEU A 131 -14.45 -0.67 -6.61
CA LEU A 131 -13.83 -0.29 -5.35
C LEU A 131 -14.88 -0.13 -4.26
N VAL A 132 -14.69 -0.85 -3.16
CA VAL A 132 -15.38 -0.61 -1.91
C VAL A 132 -14.35 -0.13 -0.89
N ILE A 133 -14.66 0.96 -0.18
CA ILE A 133 -13.80 1.52 0.86
C ILE A 133 -14.65 2.04 2.02
N HIS A 134 -14.21 1.67 3.22
CA HIS A 134 -14.70 2.19 4.47
C HIS A 134 -13.52 2.80 5.21
N SER A 135 -13.62 4.06 5.59
CA SER A 135 -12.60 4.77 6.33
C SER A 135 -13.28 5.60 7.41
N GLY A 136 -12.67 5.72 8.56
CA GLY A 136 -13.18 6.60 9.60
C GLY A 136 -12.26 6.66 10.79
N GLY A 137 -12.80 7.21 11.87
CA GLY A 137 -12.10 7.27 13.14
C GLY A 137 -12.01 8.69 13.68
N ARG A 138 -11.29 8.82 14.78
CA ARG A 138 -11.03 10.09 15.46
C ARG A 138 -9.57 10.47 15.26
N MET A 139 -9.23 11.70 15.62
CA MET A 139 -7.84 12.13 15.64
C MET A 139 -7.03 11.17 16.50
N ARG A 140 -5.96 10.59 15.94
CA ARG A 140 -5.08 9.56 16.56
C ARG A 140 -5.68 8.16 16.71
N ASP A 141 -6.83 7.90 16.09
CA ASP A 141 -7.45 6.57 16.04
C ASP A 141 -8.22 6.43 14.71
N PHE A 142 -7.46 6.35 13.62
CA PHE A 142 -8.00 6.09 12.29
C PHE A 142 -8.03 4.59 12.03
N SER A 143 -9.11 4.14 11.40
CA SER A 143 -9.22 2.78 10.90
C SER A 143 -10.00 2.74 9.59
N GLY A 144 -9.78 1.67 8.83
CA GLY A 144 -10.52 1.47 7.60
C GLY A 144 -9.99 0.30 6.80
N HIS A 145 -10.65 0.05 5.69
CA HIS A 145 -10.28 -0.97 4.73
C HIS A 145 -10.79 -0.61 3.35
N ALA A 146 -10.16 -1.19 2.33
CA ALA A 146 -10.61 -1.13 0.96
C ALA A 146 -10.42 -2.49 0.29
N TYR A 147 -11.27 -2.81 -0.67
CA TYR A 147 -11.12 -3.99 -1.51
C TYR A 147 -11.68 -3.76 -2.90
N ALA A 148 -11.15 -4.53 -3.86
CA ALA A 148 -11.65 -4.56 -5.22
C ALA A 148 -12.57 -5.78 -5.39
N PRO A 149 -13.90 -5.62 -5.57
CA PRO A 149 -14.84 -6.74 -5.61
C PRO A 149 -14.47 -7.81 -6.65
N ALA A 150 -13.96 -7.40 -7.81
CA ALA A 150 -13.56 -8.30 -8.89
C ALA A 150 -12.31 -9.15 -8.58
N LEU A 151 -11.52 -8.76 -7.57
CA LEU A 151 -10.29 -9.47 -7.17
C LEU A 151 -10.49 -10.38 -5.96
N VAL A 152 -11.65 -10.36 -5.33
CA VAL A 152 -11.95 -11.22 -4.18
C VAL A 152 -11.92 -12.69 -4.62
N PRO A 153 -11.07 -13.54 -4.01
CA PRO A 153 -10.99 -14.94 -4.40
C PRO A 153 -12.31 -15.68 -4.22
N ALA A 154 -12.56 -16.67 -5.08
CA ALA A 154 -13.74 -17.52 -4.96
C ALA A 154 -13.79 -18.18 -3.57
N GLY A 155 -14.97 -18.14 -2.93
CA GLY A 155 -15.19 -18.69 -1.59
C GLY A 155 -14.76 -17.78 -0.44
N VAL A 156 -14.09 -16.65 -0.71
CA VAL A 156 -13.76 -15.65 0.33
C VAL A 156 -14.97 -14.76 0.59
N LYS A 157 -15.42 -14.72 1.85
CA LYS A 157 -16.43 -13.78 2.32
C LYS A 157 -15.74 -12.54 2.87
N ILE A 158 -15.92 -11.40 2.23
CA ILE A 158 -15.14 -10.19 2.56
C ILE A 158 -15.32 -9.72 4.02
N ASN A 159 -16.50 -9.90 4.61
CA ASN A 159 -16.79 -9.55 6.01
C ASN A 159 -16.07 -10.46 7.03
N ASP A 160 -15.59 -11.62 6.61
CA ASP A 160 -14.77 -12.49 7.46
C ASP A 160 -13.29 -12.10 7.39
N VAL A 161 -12.88 -11.39 6.33
CA VAL A 161 -11.50 -10.91 6.11
C VAL A 161 -11.29 -9.52 6.72
N LEU A 162 -12.24 -8.60 6.48
CA LEU A 162 -12.19 -7.20 6.90
C LEU A 162 -13.21 -7.02 8.02
N ARG A 163 -12.73 -7.07 9.27
CA ARG A 163 -13.53 -6.80 10.48
C ARG A 163 -13.09 -5.53 11.17
#